data_AF-A0A924LNB0-F1
#
_entry.id   AF-A0A924LNB0-F1
#
_cell.length_a   1.000
_cell.length_b   1.000
_cell.length_c   1.000
_cell.angle_alpha   90.00
_cell.angle_beta   90.00
_cell.angle_gamma   90.00
#
_symmetry.space_group_name_H-M   'P 1'
#
loop_
_entity.id
_entity.type
_entity.pdbx_description
1 polymer ?
#
loop_
_entity_poly.entity_id
_entity_poly.type
_entity_poly.pdbx_seq_one_letter_code
_entity_poly.pdbx_strand_id
1 'polypeptide(L)'
;ASSLHSTRVLTVYGGRAYEPQVEALRRGVEVVVGTPGRLLDLAQQGHLDLSNVQVLVLDEADEMLDLGFLPDVERLLALTPAGRQMMMFSATMPGAVVSLARRFMTQPTHIRAIDPADDGATLKAITQFVYRAHAMDKVEMVARILQSEGRGLTMIFARTKRTVAKVADDLAERGFASASIHGDLGQGAREQALRAFRNGKVDVLVATDVAARGIDVEGITHVINYQCTEDEKTYLHRIGRTGRAGRTGVAVTLVDWDDLPRWGLINKMLDLGIPDPVETYSNSPHLFDELHIPAGTKGTLPRSDRTREGLRAEKVEDLGETGKRGGAPTGRDKPARGGRSDRPGNDRAERTGGERTGGERTADRPARDADRPPRARRRTRAGEPSGTGTEPAGTQPAGEGGTPGADGDARPGRRRRRGGRGRSSAAAAGSDGGSPVAPVVD
;
A
#
# COMPACT_ATOMS: atom_id res chain seq x y z
N ALA A 1 20.97 17.25 28.80
CA ALA A 1 20.98 18.57 28.12
C ALA A 1 19.66 18.93 27.42
N SER A 2 18.67 18.04 27.30
CA SER A 2 17.40 18.32 26.58
C SER A 2 16.31 19.02 27.41
N SER A 3 16.57 19.43 28.65
CA SER A 3 15.58 20.06 29.52
C SER A 3 15.56 21.60 29.47
N LEU A 4 16.32 22.23 28.56
CA LEU A 4 16.54 23.68 28.59
C LEU A 4 15.97 24.47 27.40
N HIS A 5 15.51 23.85 26.31
CA HIS A 5 14.78 24.54 25.23
C HIS A 5 13.62 23.68 24.75
N SER A 6 12.39 24.21 24.83
CA SER A 6 11.20 23.56 24.29
C SER A 6 11.18 23.76 22.76
N THR A 7 11.86 22.88 22.03
CA THR A 7 11.77 22.82 20.55
C THR A 7 10.34 22.49 20.16
N ARG A 8 9.69 23.38 19.40
CA ARG A 8 8.34 23.15 18.88
C ARG A 8 8.46 22.35 17.59
N VAL A 9 7.75 21.22 17.55
CA VAL A 9 7.70 20.32 16.40
C VAL A 9 6.28 20.30 15.87
N LEU A 10 6.11 20.48 14.56
CA LEU A 10 4.81 20.40 13.89
C LEU A 10 4.84 19.31 12.81
N THR A 11 3.85 18.43 12.85
CA THR A 11 3.60 17.45 11.78
C THR A 11 2.57 17.97 10.79
N VAL A 12 2.92 17.93 9.50
CA VAL A 12 2.18 18.57 8.41
C VAL A 12 1.92 17.57 7.29
N TYR A 13 0.68 17.09 7.17
CA TYR A 13 0.33 16.08 6.17
C TYR A 13 -1.13 16.17 5.73
N GLY A 14 -1.41 15.54 4.58
CA GLY A 14 -2.74 15.46 3.98
C GLY A 14 -3.77 14.75 4.87
N GLY A 15 -5.07 14.92 4.59
CA GLY A 15 -6.14 14.26 5.34
C GLY A 15 -6.52 14.91 6.68
N ARG A 16 -5.76 15.92 7.14
CA ARG A 16 -6.15 16.82 8.24
C ARG A 16 -6.53 18.21 7.73
N ALA A 17 -7.41 18.90 8.46
CA ALA A 17 -7.77 20.30 8.21
C ALA A 17 -6.52 21.20 8.12
N TYR A 18 -6.62 22.26 7.32
CA TYR A 18 -5.53 23.22 7.15
C TYR A 18 -5.41 24.13 8.37
N GLU A 19 -6.53 24.60 8.92
CA GLU A 19 -6.60 25.64 9.94
C GLU A 19 -5.73 25.35 11.17
N PRO A 20 -5.76 24.14 11.79
CA PRO A 20 -4.91 23.85 12.94
C PRO A 20 -3.41 23.87 12.60
N GLN A 21 -3.05 23.44 11.38
CA GLN A 21 -1.65 23.45 10.91
C GLN A 21 -1.19 24.88 10.64
N VAL A 22 -2.02 25.71 10.01
CA VAL A 22 -1.75 27.12 9.74
C VAL A 22 -1.64 27.91 11.05
N GLU A 23 -2.52 27.67 12.02
CA GLU A 23 -2.44 28.32 13.33
C GLU A 23 -1.15 27.95 14.07
N ALA A 24 -0.74 26.68 14.02
CA ALA A 24 0.53 26.25 14.60
C ALA A 24 1.74 26.89 13.91
N LEU A 25 1.75 26.97 12.57
CA LEU A 25 2.81 27.67 11.82
C LEU A 25 2.88 29.16 12.17
N ARG A 26 1.74 29.83 12.32
CA ARG A 26 1.67 31.24 12.72
C ARG A 26 2.22 31.50 14.13
N ARG A 27 2.11 30.52 15.04
CA ARG A 27 2.73 30.61 16.38
C ARG A 27 4.25 30.49 16.35
N GLY A 28 4.83 30.06 15.23
CA GLY A 28 6.26 29.80 15.07
C GLY A 28 6.62 28.36 15.49
N VAL A 29 7.44 27.70 14.67
CA VAL A 29 7.84 26.30 14.83
C VAL A 29 9.31 26.16 14.45
N GLU A 30 10.10 25.42 15.23
CA GLU A 30 11.51 25.15 14.92
C GLU A 30 11.68 23.96 13.97
N VAL A 31 10.86 22.91 14.09
CA VAL A 31 10.96 21.69 13.28
C VAL A 31 9.62 21.36 12.64
N VAL A 32 9.61 21.25 11.32
CA VAL A 32 8.43 20.81 10.56
C VAL A 32 8.72 19.44 9.94
N VAL A 33 7.84 18.47 10.21
CA VAL A 33 7.89 17.13 9.61
C VAL A 33 6.65 17.00 8.73
N GLY A 34 6.79 16.68 7.44
CA GLY A 34 5.61 16.62 6.60
C GLY A 34 5.76 15.90 5.28
N THR A 35 4.60 15.61 4.67
CA THR A 35 4.52 15.00 3.34
C THR A 35 4.75 16.07 2.25
N PRO A 36 5.48 15.78 1.15
CA PRO A 36 5.87 16.78 0.16
C PRO A 36 4.71 17.65 -0.35
N GLY A 37 3.60 17.04 -0.77
CA GLY A 37 2.45 17.79 -1.29
C GLY A 37 1.89 18.82 -0.30
N ARG A 38 1.67 18.43 0.97
CA ARG A 38 1.13 19.35 1.98
C ARG A 38 2.12 20.47 2.34
N LEU A 39 3.42 20.16 2.42
CA LEU A 39 4.45 21.17 2.68
C LEU A 39 4.51 22.19 1.54
N LEU A 40 4.47 21.71 0.29
CA LEU A 40 4.51 22.56 -0.88
C LEU A 40 3.27 23.45 -0.98
N ASP A 41 2.07 22.92 -0.71
CA ASP A 41 0.83 23.69 -0.67
C ASP A 41 0.90 24.84 0.35
N LEU A 42 1.35 24.54 1.58
CA LEU A 42 1.45 25.55 2.64
C LEU A 42 2.52 26.60 2.33
N ALA A 43 3.60 26.22 1.66
CA ALA A 43 4.62 27.15 1.20
C ALA A 43 4.08 28.07 0.09
N GLN A 44 3.34 27.52 -0.88
CA GLN A 44 2.71 28.28 -1.96
C GLN A 44 1.63 29.26 -1.46
N GLN A 45 0.90 28.87 -0.42
CA GLN A 45 -0.09 29.74 0.25
C GLN A 45 0.55 30.81 1.15
N GLY A 46 1.89 30.80 1.32
CA GLY A 46 2.60 31.74 2.19
C GLY A 46 2.40 31.48 3.69
N HIS A 47 1.96 30.28 4.07
CA HIS A 47 1.83 29.87 5.46
C HIS A 47 3.10 29.23 6.03
N LEU A 48 3.97 28.70 5.15
CA LEU A 48 5.25 28.10 5.50
C LEU A 48 6.38 28.80 4.75
N ASP A 49 7.27 29.46 5.49
CA ASP A 49 8.49 30.04 4.92
C ASP A 49 9.68 29.08 5.12
N LEU A 50 10.32 28.70 4.02
CA LEU A 50 11.45 27.77 3.98
C LEU A 50 12.80 28.48 3.76
N SER A 51 12.80 29.80 3.63
CA SER A 51 13.99 30.61 3.31
C SER A 51 15.07 30.59 4.40
N ASN A 52 14.73 30.22 5.63
CA ASN A 52 15.64 30.18 6.77
C ASN A 52 16.00 28.74 7.22
N VAL A 53 15.66 27.73 6.41
CA VAL A 53 15.95 26.32 6.74
C VAL A 53 17.46 26.06 6.70
N GLN A 54 18.03 25.70 7.85
CA GLN A 54 19.45 25.36 7.99
C GLN A 54 19.71 23.85 7.84
N VAL A 55 18.74 23.01 8.17
CA VAL A 55 18.85 21.55 8.11
C VAL A 55 17.64 20.99 7.38
N LEU A 56 17.88 20.16 6.37
CA LEU A 56 16.86 19.46 5.61
C LEU A 56 17.11 17.96 5.63
N VAL A 57 16.06 17.19 5.92
CA VAL A 57 16.10 15.73 5.92
C VAL A 57 15.12 15.22 4.87
N LEU A 58 15.60 14.37 3.97
CA LEU A 58 14.77 13.52 3.13
C LEU A 58 14.87 12.10 3.67
N ASP A 59 13.77 11.55 4.13
CA ASP A 59 13.67 10.16 4.56
C ASP A 59 12.85 9.35 3.56
N GLU A 60 13.12 8.06 3.43
CA GLU A 60 12.54 7.15 2.43
C GLU A 60 12.51 7.76 0.99
N ALA A 61 13.67 8.25 0.52
CA ALA A 61 13.76 9.02 -0.73
C ALA A 61 13.36 8.25 -2.00
N ASP A 62 13.61 6.96 -2.04
CA ASP A 62 13.13 6.03 -3.07
C ASP A 62 11.60 5.88 -3.04
N GLU A 63 10.99 5.84 -1.86
CA GLU A 63 9.52 5.76 -1.75
C GLU A 63 8.84 7.05 -2.27
N MET A 64 9.48 8.21 -2.09
CA MET A 64 9.00 9.46 -2.70
C MET A 64 9.02 9.42 -4.24
N LEU A 65 9.95 8.68 -4.85
CA LEU A 65 9.97 8.44 -6.29
C LEU A 65 8.80 7.53 -6.69
N ASP A 66 8.59 6.43 -5.98
CA ASP A 66 7.54 5.45 -6.29
C ASP A 66 6.13 6.04 -6.18
N LEU A 67 5.94 7.00 -5.28
CA LEU A 67 4.69 7.74 -5.12
C LEU A 67 4.55 8.91 -6.11
N GLY A 68 5.56 9.18 -6.93
CA GLY A 68 5.56 10.28 -7.91
C GLY A 68 5.72 11.67 -7.29
N PHE A 69 6.20 11.76 -6.04
CA PHE A 69 6.40 13.04 -5.34
C PHE A 69 7.72 13.74 -5.67
N LEU A 70 8.61 13.10 -6.45
CA LEU A 70 9.92 13.67 -6.76
C LEU A 70 9.87 15.11 -7.33
N PRO A 71 8.92 15.47 -8.23
CA PRO A 71 8.79 16.85 -8.70
C PRO A 71 8.45 17.84 -7.58
N ASP A 72 7.62 17.44 -6.61
CA ASP A 72 7.24 18.29 -5.48
C ASP A 72 8.41 18.44 -4.49
N VAL A 73 9.19 17.37 -4.29
CA VAL A 73 10.43 17.40 -3.51
C VAL A 73 11.44 18.36 -4.13
N GLU A 74 11.66 18.30 -5.45
CA GLU A 74 12.57 19.23 -6.14
C GLU A 74 12.14 20.69 -5.97
N ARG A 75 10.83 20.97 -6.04
CA ARG A 75 10.28 22.32 -5.80
C ARG A 75 10.53 22.77 -4.37
N LEU A 76 10.29 21.92 -3.37
CA LEU A 76 10.59 22.23 -1.97
C LEU A 76 12.07 22.51 -1.74
N LEU A 77 12.96 21.69 -2.31
CA LEU A 77 14.41 21.89 -2.22
C LEU A 77 14.85 23.23 -2.84
N ALA A 78 14.18 23.67 -3.92
CA ALA A 78 14.44 24.97 -4.55
C ALA A 78 13.98 26.16 -3.71
N LEU A 79 13.01 25.98 -2.79
CA LEU A 79 12.56 27.01 -1.85
C LEU A 79 13.46 27.16 -0.62
N THR A 80 14.47 26.29 -0.47
CA THR A 80 15.39 26.28 0.68
C THR A 80 16.79 26.79 0.30
N PRO A 81 17.54 27.41 1.23
CA PRO A 81 18.89 27.91 0.97
C PRO A 81 19.87 26.86 0.47
N ALA A 82 20.78 27.23 -0.44
CA ALA A 82 21.81 26.31 -0.95
C ALA A 82 22.85 25.92 0.12
N GLY A 83 23.13 26.80 1.09
CA GLY A 83 24.10 26.57 2.17
C GLY A 83 23.58 25.74 3.35
N ARG A 84 22.47 25.03 3.19
CA ARG A 84 21.86 24.18 4.24
C ARG A 84 22.62 22.85 4.39
N GLN A 85 22.59 22.27 5.58
CA GLN A 85 22.95 20.87 5.77
C GLN A 85 21.81 19.99 5.23
N MET A 86 22.13 19.00 4.41
CA MET A 86 21.15 18.05 3.86
C MET A 86 21.52 16.63 4.23
N MET A 87 20.55 15.88 4.75
CA MET A 87 20.63 14.44 4.99
C MET A 87 19.60 13.74 4.11
N MET A 88 19.99 12.64 3.49
CA MET A 88 19.12 11.82 2.66
C MET A 88 19.25 10.36 3.07
N PHE A 89 18.12 9.76 3.44
CA PHE A 89 18.00 8.36 3.80
C PHE A 89 17.12 7.65 2.77
N SER A 90 17.56 6.48 2.34
CA SER A 90 16.89 5.71 1.29
C SER A 90 17.26 4.25 1.45
N ALA A 91 16.29 3.34 1.28
CA ALA A 91 16.57 1.90 1.33
C ALA A 91 17.30 1.45 0.05
N THR A 92 16.94 2.05 -1.08
CA THR A 92 17.52 1.79 -2.40
C THR A 92 18.02 3.06 -3.07
N MET A 93 18.89 2.94 -4.07
CA MET A 93 19.49 4.09 -4.78
C MET A 93 19.21 4.04 -6.29
N PRO A 94 17.95 4.20 -6.74
CA PRO A 94 17.63 4.29 -8.16
C PRO A 94 18.24 5.57 -8.77
N GLY A 95 18.40 5.58 -10.10
CA GLY A 95 19.07 6.68 -10.81
C GLY A 95 18.48 8.07 -10.53
N ALA A 96 17.16 8.16 -10.30
CA ALA A 96 16.50 9.41 -9.95
C ALA A 96 16.88 9.92 -8.54
N VAL A 97 16.95 9.04 -7.55
CA VAL A 97 17.41 9.39 -6.18
C VAL A 97 18.88 9.79 -6.18
N VAL A 98 19.72 9.07 -6.93
CA VAL A 98 21.13 9.45 -7.13
C VAL A 98 21.26 10.82 -7.78
N SER A 99 20.42 11.12 -8.77
CA SER A 99 20.40 12.42 -9.47
C SER A 99 19.97 13.55 -8.54
N LEU A 100 18.96 13.31 -7.70
CA LEU A 100 18.52 14.25 -6.67
C LEU A 100 19.66 14.59 -5.71
N ALA A 101 20.35 13.57 -5.19
CA ALA A 101 21.49 13.76 -4.29
C ALA A 101 22.61 14.57 -4.95
N ARG A 102 22.99 14.22 -6.19
CA ARG A 102 24.04 14.94 -6.94
C ARG A 102 23.70 16.40 -7.20
N ARG A 103 22.42 16.72 -7.40
CA ARG A 103 21.96 18.07 -7.73
C ARG A 103 21.87 18.97 -6.50
N PHE A 104 21.43 18.43 -5.36
CA PHE A 104 21.08 19.24 -4.19
C PHE A 104 22.01 19.07 -2.97
N MET A 105 22.89 18.07 -2.95
CA MET A 105 23.83 17.86 -1.85
C MET A 105 25.25 18.27 -2.24
N THR A 106 25.95 18.97 -1.35
CA THR A 106 27.35 19.36 -1.53
C THR A 106 28.25 18.35 -0.83
N GLN A 107 29.09 17.64 -1.60
CA GLN A 107 30.06 16.65 -1.10
C GLN A 107 29.50 15.70 -0.01
N PRO A 108 28.40 14.98 -0.28
CA PRO A 108 27.77 14.13 0.73
C PRO A 108 28.70 12.98 1.14
N THR A 109 28.78 12.71 2.44
CA THR A 109 29.39 11.48 2.93
C THR A 109 28.41 10.34 2.69
N HIS A 110 28.83 9.34 1.93
CA HIS A 110 27.98 8.20 1.61
C HIS A 110 28.20 7.08 2.62
N ILE A 111 27.19 6.83 3.44
CA ILE A 111 27.20 5.77 4.45
C ILE A 111 26.27 4.66 3.96
N ARG A 112 26.80 3.44 3.86
CA ARG A 112 26.02 2.24 3.62
C ARG A 112 26.05 1.39 4.89
N ALA A 113 24.90 1.19 5.52
CA ALA A 113 24.78 0.37 6.72
C ALA A 113 24.90 -1.13 6.41
N ILE A 114 24.70 -1.53 5.15
CA ILE A 114 24.79 -2.90 4.67
C ILE A 114 25.78 -2.89 3.49
N ASP A 115 26.85 -3.67 3.59
CA ASP A 115 27.74 -3.93 2.46
C ASP A 115 26.93 -4.72 1.42
N PRO A 116 26.93 -4.37 0.11
CA PRO A 116 26.31 -5.19 -0.93
C PRO A 116 26.78 -6.65 -0.94
N ALA A 117 27.95 -6.96 -0.38
CA ALA A 117 28.42 -8.33 -0.18
C ALA A 117 27.74 -9.06 1.00
N ASP A 118 26.99 -8.33 1.83
CA ASP A 118 26.34 -8.78 3.07
C ASP A 118 24.85 -8.41 3.13
N ASP A 119 24.20 -8.25 1.97
CA ASP A 119 22.72 -8.24 1.82
C ASP A 119 22.08 -9.44 2.55
N GLY A 120 22.86 -10.50 2.78
CA GLY A 120 22.49 -11.66 3.55
C GLY A 120 22.34 -11.45 5.06
N ALA A 121 22.97 -10.48 5.74
CA ALA A 121 22.96 -10.43 7.22
C ALA A 121 21.55 -10.23 7.82
N THR A 122 20.77 -9.29 7.26
CA THR A 122 19.39 -9.04 7.70
C THR A 122 18.43 -10.14 7.23
N LEU A 123 18.68 -10.70 6.04
CA LEU A 123 17.92 -11.85 5.52
C LEU A 123 18.19 -13.14 6.30
N LYS A 124 19.41 -13.35 6.78
CA LYS A 124 19.82 -14.50 7.61
C LYS A 124 19.09 -14.51 8.96
N ALA A 125 18.71 -13.36 9.48
CA ALA A 125 17.92 -13.26 10.71
C ALA A 125 16.43 -13.58 10.51
N ILE A 126 15.96 -13.64 9.26
CA ILE A 126 14.55 -13.87 8.91
C ILE A 126 14.40 -15.27 8.33
N THR A 127 13.69 -16.14 9.05
CA THR A 127 13.28 -17.45 8.51
C THR A 127 12.13 -17.24 7.53
N GLN A 128 12.32 -17.65 6.28
CA GLN A 128 11.38 -17.40 5.19
C GLN A 128 10.70 -18.71 4.77
N PHE A 129 9.37 -18.70 4.75
CA PHE A 129 8.55 -19.81 4.27
C PHE A 129 7.71 -19.36 3.08
N VAL A 130 7.62 -20.20 2.06
CA VAL A 130 6.87 -19.89 0.84
C VAL A 130 6.00 -21.08 0.50
N TYR A 131 4.70 -20.84 0.45
CA TYR A 131 3.70 -21.87 0.21
C TYR A 131 2.86 -21.53 -1.01
N ARG A 132 2.65 -22.50 -1.89
CA ARG A 132 1.62 -22.40 -2.93
C ARG A 132 0.28 -22.74 -2.29
N ALA A 133 -0.63 -21.78 -2.23
CA ALA A 133 -1.87 -21.90 -1.46
C ALA A 133 -3.09 -21.41 -2.26
N HIS A 134 -4.21 -22.10 -2.10
CA HIS A 134 -5.46 -21.73 -2.77
C HIS A 134 -6.13 -20.52 -2.12
N ALA A 135 -6.61 -19.57 -2.93
CA ALA A 135 -7.22 -18.32 -2.47
C ALA A 135 -8.29 -18.50 -1.37
N MET A 136 -9.11 -19.54 -1.47
CA MET A 136 -10.16 -19.86 -0.48
C MET A 136 -9.64 -20.41 0.85
N ASP A 137 -8.44 -21.01 0.85
CA ASP A 137 -7.86 -21.64 2.04
C ASP A 137 -6.85 -20.72 2.75
N LYS A 138 -6.34 -19.67 2.05
CA LYS A 138 -5.38 -18.71 2.61
C LYS A 138 -5.82 -18.11 3.95
N VAL A 139 -7.09 -17.77 4.12
CA VAL A 139 -7.58 -17.19 5.38
C VAL A 139 -7.55 -18.20 6.54
N GLU A 140 -7.84 -19.48 6.27
CA GLU A 140 -7.74 -20.56 7.24
C GLU A 140 -6.29 -20.85 7.60
N MET A 141 -5.39 -20.88 6.59
CA MET A 141 -3.94 -21.00 6.80
C MET A 141 -3.43 -19.88 7.69
N VAL A 142 -3.71 -18.61 7.36
CA VAL A 142 -3.28 -17.46 8.16
C VAL A 142 -3.81 -17.55 9.59
N ALA A 143 -5.07 -17.93 9.79
CA ALA A 143 -5.61 -18.10 11.13
C ALA A 143 -4.86 -19.15 11.96
N ARG A 144 -4.37 -20.22 11.34
CA ARG A 144 -3.54 -21.24 12.02
C ARG A 144 -2.12 -20.73 12.28
N ILE A 145 -1.51 -20.03 11.33
CA ILE A 145 -0.18 -19.40 11.47
C ILE A 145 -0.18 -18.36 12.61
N LEU A 146 -1.27 -17.62 12.79
CA LEU A 146 -1.41 -16.66 13.88
C LEU A 146 -1.45 -17.31 15.27
N GLN A 147 -1.53 -18.63 15.36
CA GLN A 147 -1.49 -19.43 16.59
C GLN A 147 -0.16 -20.18 16.77
N SER A 148 0.85 -19.88 15.93
CA SER A 148 2.22 -20.40 16.08
C SER A 148 2.84 -20.03 17.43
N GLU A 149 3.64 -20.95 17.96
CA GLU A 149 4.44 -20.70 19.15
C GLU A 149 5.44 -19.55 18.91
N GLY A 150 5.65 -18.70 19.92
CA GLY A 150 6.55 -17.55 19.81
C GLY A 150 6.02 -16.39 18.96
N ARG A 151 4.79 -16.46 18.42
CA ARG A 151 4.20 -15.33 17.69
C ARG A 151 3.86 -14.17 18.65
N GLY A 152 4.40 -13.00 18.32
CA GLY A 152 4.08 -11.69 18.90
C GLY A 152 3.23 -10.84 17.94
N LEU A 153 3.66 -9.61 17.66
CA LEU A 153 2.98 -8.76 16.68
C LEU A 153 3.19 -9.30 15.26
N THR A 154 2.11 -9.29 14.47
CA THR A 154 2.11 -9.78 13.09
C THR A 154 1.62 -8.73 12.12
N MET A 155 2.35 -8.54 11.03
CA MET A 155 1.94 -7.67 9.92
C MET A 155 1.57 -8.51 8.70
N ILE A 156 0.39 -8.29 8.13
CA ILE A 156 -0.12 -9.04 6.99
C ILE A 156 -0.27 -8.08 5.81
N PHE A 157 0.34 -8.40 4.67
CA PHE A 157 0.27 -7.57 3.47
C PHE A 157 -0.64 -8.18 2.41
N ALA A 158 -1.52 -7.36 1.84
CA ALA A 158 -2.34 -7.72 0.69
C ALA A 158 -2.36 -6.60 -0.36
N ARG A 159 -2.61 -6.95 -1.62
CA ARG A 159 -2.46 -6.06 -2.78
C ARG A 159 -3.50 -4.94 -2.80
N THR A 160 -4.75 -5.24 -2.45
CA THR A 160 -5.87 -4.30 -2.60
C THR A 160 -6.50 -3.93 -1.26
N LYS A 161 -6.98 -2.69 -1.16
CA LYS A 161 -7.74 -2.19 0.00
C LYS A 161 -8.95 -3.06 0.36
N ARG A 162 -9.63 -3.62 -0.65
CA ARG A 162 -10.77 -4.54 -0.44
C ARG A 162 -10.33 -5.86 0.19
N THR A 163 -9.22 -6.42 -0.29
CA THR A 163 -8.64 -7.64 0.29
C THR A 163 -8.20 -7.40 1.73
N VAL A 164 -7.54 -6.26 1.99
CA VAL A 164 -7.10 -5.89 3.35
C VAL A 164 -8.28 -5.79 4.31
N ALA A 165 -9.34 -5.08 3.94
CA ALA A 165 -10.55 -4.97 4.76
C ALA A 165 -11.17 -6.35 5.02
N LYS A 166 -11.38 -7.14 3.95
CA LYS A 166 -11.95 -8.49 4.06
C LYS A 166 -11.14 -9.40 4.97
N VAL A 167 -9.82 -9.46 4.80
CA VAL A 167 -8.96 -10.33 5.62
C VAL A 167 -8.97 -9.88 7.08
N ALA A 168 -8.96 -8.57 7.35
CA ALA A 168 -9.06 -8.08 8.73
C ALA A 168 -10.40 -8.46 9.38
N ASP A 169 -11.51 -8.31 8.65
CA ASP A 169 -12.86 -8.67 9.12
C ASP A 169 -12.98 -10.18 9.35
N ASP A 170 -12.55 -11.01 8.39
CA ASP A 170 -12.56 -12.48 8.51
C ASP A 170 -11.76 -12.95 9.74
N LEU A 171 -10.60 -12.34 10.01
CA LEU A 171 -9.79 -12.62 11.19
C LEU A 171 -10.44 -12.15 12.49
N ALA A 172 -11.11 -11.00 12.48
CA ALA A 172 -11.84 -10.50 13.63
C ALA A 172 -13.02 -11.41 14.00
N GLU A 173 -13.76 -11.91 13.01
CA GLU A 173 -14.85 -12.89 13.20
C GLU A 173 -14.32 -14.20 13.80
N ARG A 174 -13.13 -14.63 13.37
CA ARG A 174 -12.40 -15.78 13.92
C ARG A 174 -11.81 -15.53 15.32
N GLY A 175 -11.92 -14.32 15.85
CA GLY A 175 -11.55 -13.96 17.22
C GLY A 175 -10.16 -13.36 17.38
N PHE A 176 -9.43 -13.11 16.31
CA PHE A 176 -8.14 -12.42 16.38
C PHE A 176 -8.35 -10.92 16.55
N ALA A 177 -7.48 -10.27 17.31
CA ALA A 177 -7.49 -8.82 17.42
C ALA A 177 -6.75 -8.22 16.23
N SER A 178 -7.49 -8.04 15.13
CA SER A 178 -7.01 -7.48 13.88
C SER A 178 -7.42 -6.01 13.69
N ALA A 179 -6.58 -5.27 12.98
CA ALA A 179 -6.91 -3.97 12.42
C ALA A 179 -6.46 -3.91 10.95
N SER A 180 -7.15 -3.11 10.14
CA SER A 180 -6.79 -2.84 8.75
C SER A 180 -6.16 -1.46 8.59
N ILE A 181 -5.24 -1.33 7.64
CA ILE A 181 -4.68 -0.05 7.20
C ILE A 181 -4.59 0.01 5.67
N HIS A 182 -5.39 0.88 5.07
CA HIS A 182 -5.49 1.05 3.61
C HIS A 182 -5.97 2.47 3.26
N GLY A 183 -5.80 2.88 1.99
CA GLY A 183 -6.08 4.25 1.55
C GLY A 183 -7.52 4.75 1.67
N ASP A 184 -8.52 3.87 1.87
CA ASP A 184 -9.91 4.29 2.09
C ASP A 184 -10.24 4.67 3.54
N LEU A 185 -9.32 4.43 4.49
CA LEU A 185 -9.51 4.85 5.88
C LEU A 185 -9.31 6.36 6.01
N GLY A 186 -10.20 6.99 6.79
CA GLY A 186 -9.94 8.33 7.31
C GLY A 186 -8.65 8.34 8.14
N GLN A 187 -8.01 9.50 8.21
CA GLN A 187 -6.80 9.70 8.98
C GLN A 187 -7.00 9.38 10.47
N GLY A 188 -8.16 9.71 11.06
CA GLY A 188 -8.46 9.39 12.45
C GLY A 188 -8.49 7.87 12.71
N ALA A 189 -9.13 7.13 11.82
CA ALA A 189 -9.19 5.67 11.88
C ALA A 189 -7.81 5.03 11.62
N ARG A 190 -7.02 5.59 10.69
CA ARG A 190 -5.65 5.15 10.44
C ARG A 190 -4.77 5.28 11.67
N GLU A 191 -4.84 6.43 12.35
CA GLU A 191 -4.08 6.67 13.58
C GLU A 191 -4.54 5.78 14.73
N GLN A 192 -5.85 5.56 14.88
CA GLN A 192 -6.41 4.62 15.86
C GLN A 192 -5.85 3.20 15.64
N ALA A 193 -5.89 2.69 14.40
CA ALA A 193 -5.36 1.37 14.08
C ALA A 193 -3.87 1.24 14.42
N LEU A 194 -3.07 2.26 14.07
CA LEU A 194 -1.64 2.28 14.36
C LEU A 194 -1.32 2.37 15.85
N ARG A 195 -2.11 3.13 16.62
CA ARG A 195 -1.94 3.23 18.08
C ARG A 195 -2.35 1.94 18.77
N ALA A 196 -3.48 1.37 18.36
CA ALA A 196 -3.94 0.08 18.87
C ALA A 196 -2.89 -1.02 18.63
N PHE A 197 -2.24 -1.03 17.45
CA PHE A 197 -1.21 -2.00 17.13
C PHE A 197 0.09 -1.76 17.91
N ARG A 198 0.57 -0.50 17.99
CA ARG A 198 1.76 -0.14 18.77
C ARG A 198 1.61 -0.44 20.26
N ASN A 199 0.42 -0.23 20.81
CA ASN A 199 0.12 -0.48 22.22
C ASN A 199 -0.27 -1.95 22.49
N GLY A 200 -0.28 -2.81 21.47
CA GLY A 200 -0.64 -4.22 21.60
C GLY A 200 -2.11 -4.49 21.93
N LYS A 201 -3.01 -3.52 21.73
CA LYS A 201 -4.48 -3.75 21.81
C LYS A 201 -4.98 -4.62 20.68
N VAL A 202 -4.35 -4.52 19.52
CA VAL A 202 -4.43 -5.47 18.41
C VAL A 202 -3.05 -6.03 18.15
N ASP A 203 -2.96 -7.31 17.80
CA ASP A 203 -1.69 -7.99 17.49
C ASP A 203 -1.57 -8.41 16.03
N VAL A 204 -2.59 -8.14 15.23
CA VAL A 204 -2.57 -8.35 13.78
C VAL A 204 -2.88 -7.04 13.06
N LEU A 205 -1.97 -6.58 12.22
CA LEU A 205 -2.18 -5.42 11.35
C LEU A 205 -2.18 -5.87 9.89
N VAL A 206 -3.32 -5.75 9.21
CA VAL A 206 -3.47 -6.06 7.79
C VAL A 206 -3.33 -4.78 6.96
N ALA A 207 -2.42 -4.74 6.00
CA ALA A 207 -2.01 -3.52 5.32
C ALA A 207 -1.86 -3.67 3.80
N THR A 208 -2.08 -2.57 3.07
CA THR A 208 -1.53 -2.40 1.72
C THR A 208 -0.14 -1.77 1.80
N ASP A 209 0.72 -1.98 0.80
CA ASP A 209 2.07 -1.40 0.74
C ASP A 209 2.06 0.12 0.98
N VAL A 210 1.21 0.84 0.24
CA VAL A 210 1.09 2.30 0.34
C VAL A 210 0.74 2.76 1.75
N ALA A 211 -0.17 2.04 2.41
CA ALA A 211 -0.65 2.43 3.73
C ALA A 211 0.31 1.99 4.86
N ALA A 212 1.18 1.01 4.57
CA ALA A 212 2.20 0.51 5.47
C ALA A 212 3.51 1.30 5.47
N ARG A 213 3.73 2.15 4.46
CA ARG A 213 4.89 3.06 4.40
C ARG A 213 4.94 3.99 5.61
N GLY A 214 6.15 4.21 6.13
CA GLY A 214 6.38 4.99 7.35
C GLY A 214 5.80 4.39 8.63
N ILE A 215 5.29 3.16 8.62
CA ILE A 215 4.94 2.45 9.86
C ILE A 215 6.23 1.94 10.49
N ASP A 216 6.67 2.65 11.53
CA ASP A 216 7.73 2.19 12.42
C ASP A 216 7.10 1.55 13.67
N VAL A 217 7.15 0.21 13.71
CA VAL A 217 6.65 -0.59 14.82
C VAL A 217 7.73 -1.61 15.15
N GLU A 218 8.30 -1.47 16.33
CA GLU A 218 9.25 -2.45 16.85
C GLU A 218 8.53 -3.73 17.31
N GLY A 219 9.25 -4.84 17.33
CA GLY A 219 8.75 -6.10 17.89
C GLY A 219 7.76 -6.86 17.00
N ILE A 220 7.66 -6.51 15.71
CA ILE A 220 7.02 -7.40 14.73
C ILE A 220 7.84 -8.68 14.66
N THR A 221 7.20 -9.79 15.01
CA THR A 221 7.81 -11.13 14.99
C THR A 221 7.54 -11.82 13.66
N HIS A 222 6.34 -11.63 13.11
CA HIS A 222 5.87 -12.30 11.92
C HIS A 222 5.43 -11.30 10.85
N VAL A 223 5.85 -11.55 9.62
CA VAL A 223 5.34 -10.87 8.43
C VAL A 223 4.69 -11.91 7.53
N ILE A 224 3.47 -11.66 7.08
CA ILE A 224 2.74 -12.55 6.18
C ILE A 224 2.40 -11.81 4.89
N ASN A 225 2.96 -12.23 3.77
CA ASN A 225 2.52 -11.83 2.45
C ASN A 225 1.30 -12.69 2.07
N TYR A 226 0.10 -12.16 2.30
CA TYR A 226 -1.16 -12.84 1.95
C TYR A 226 -1.30 -13.05 0.43
N GLN A 227 -0.68 -12.15 -0.35
CA GLN A 227 -0.51 -12.26 -1.79
C GLN A 227 0.95 -11.97 -2.13
N CYS A 228 1.46 -12.64 -3.17
CA CYS A 228 2.81 -12.41 -3.67
C CYS A 228 3.01 -10.93 -4.01
N THR A 229 4.17 -10.39 -3.65
CA THR A 229 4.60 -9.02 -3.99
C THR A 229 4.78 -8.86 -5.49
N GLU A 230 4.73 -7.62 -5.98
CA GLU A 230 4.91 -7.31 -7.41
C GLU A 230 6.37 -7.46 -7.87
N ASP A 231 7.32 -7.16 -6.99
CA ASP A 231 8.76 -7.13 -7.26
C ASP A 231 9.59 -7.52 -6.03
N GLU A 232 10.91 -7.66 -6.23
CA GLU A 232 11.88 -8.08 -5.22
C GLU A 232 12.14 -7.01 -4.15
N LYS A 233 12.07 -5.73 -4.50
CA LYS A 233 12.31 -4.64 -3.54
C LYS A 233 11.17 -4.54 -2.56
N THR A 234 9.93 -4.58 -3.07
CA THR A 234 8.73 -4.65 -2.25
C THR A 234 8.75 -5.87 -1.34
N TYR A 235 9.21 -7.03 -1.83
CA TYR A 235 9.41 -8.22 -1.00
C TYR A 235 10.35 -7.94 0.18
N LEU A 236 11.55 -7.42 -0.09
CA LEU A 236 12.53 -7.07 0.94
C LEU A 236 11.99 -6.02 1.93
N HIS A 237 11.29 -4.99 1.45
CA HIS A 237 10.69 -3.95 2.30
C HIS A 237 9.62 -4.48 3.25
N ARG A 238 8.83 -5.47 2.80
CA ARG A 238 7.83 -6.13 3.64
C ARG A 238 8.47 -7.03 4.69
N ILE A 239 9.34 -7.95 4.30
CA ILE A 239 9.94 -8.90 5.24
C ILE A 239 10.89 -8.18 6.23
N GLY A 240 11.52 -7.09 5.81
CA GLY A 240 12.32 -6.21 6.66
C GLY A 240 11.51 -5.46 7.73
N ARG A 241 10.20 -5.68 7.85
CA ARG A 241 9.39 -5.24 9.01
C ARG A 241 9.62 -6.12 10.24
N THR A 242 10.09 -7.37 10.06
CA THR A 242 10.57 -8.23 11.14
C THR A 242 12.10 -8.31 11.15
N GLY A 243 12.70 -9.03 12.11
CA GLY A 243 14.15 -9.25 12.17
C GLY A 243 14.97 -8.01 12.55
N ARG A 244 14.33 -6.98 13.14
CA ARG A 244 14.98 -5.71 13.51
C ARG A 244 15.64 -5.77 14.90
N ALA A 245 16.70 -4.98 15.06
CA ALA A 245 17.43 -4.81 16.32
C ALA A 245 18.03 -6.11 16.91
N GLY A 246 18.60 -6.96 16.05
CA GLY A 246 19.28 -8.20 16.46
C GLY A 246 18.34 -9.35 16.84
N ARG A 247 17.03 -9.21 16.65
CA ARG A 247 16.04 -10.29 16.85
C ARG A 247 15.87 -11.09 15.57
N THR A 248 15.50 -12.37 15.70
CA THR A 248 15.05 -13.17 14.57
C THR A 248 13.59 -12.87 14.22
N GLY A 249 13.21 -13.18 13.00
CA GLY A 249 11.86 -12.96 12.48
C GLY A 249 11.39 -14.11 11.61
N VAL A 250 10.07 -14.23 11.44
CA VAL A 250 9.47 -15.20 10.50
C VAL A 250 8.73 -14.44 9.41
N ALA A 251 8.99 -14.79 8.16
CA ALA A 251 8.27 -14.26 7.00
C ALA A 251 7.60 -15.40 6.25
N VAL A 252 6.27 -15.34 6.08
CA VAL A 252 5.50 -16.33 5.33
C VAL A 252 4.93 -15.69 4.07
N THR A 253 5.13 -16.32 2.91
CA THR A 253 4.59 -15.85 1.64
C THR A 253 3.65 -16.88 1.03
N LEU A 254 2.40 -16.45 0.78
CA LEU A 254 1.38 -17.27 0.13
C LEU A 254 1.32 -16.91 -1.36
N VAL A 255 1.67 -17.88 -2.20
CA VAL A 255 1.71 -17.74 -3.66
C VAL A 255 0.48 -18.42 -4.26
N ASP A 256 -0.31 -17.68 -5.03
CA ASP A 256 -1.39 -18.25 -5.84
C ASP A 256 -0.86 -18.83 -7.15
N TRP A 257 -1.65 -19.62 -7.87
CA TRP A 257 -1.25 -20.13 -9.19
C TRP A 257 -0.97 -18.99 -10.18
N ASP A 258 -1.77 -17.93 -10.14
CA ASP A 258 -1.58 -16.74 -10.98
C ASP A 258 -0.32 -15.95 -10.62
N ASP A 259 0.19 -16.13 -9.40
CA ASP A 259 1.38 -15.42 -8.90
C ASP A 259 2.69 -16.22 -9.11
N LEU A 260 2.64 -17.49 -9.56
CA LEU A 260 3.82 -18.34 -9.76
C LEU A 260 4.88 -17.74 -10.71
N PRO A 261 4.53 -17.20 -11.89
CA PRO A 261 5.52 -16.61 -12.78
C PRO A 261 6.26 -15.45 -12.13
N ARG A 262 5.52 -14.66 -11.34
CA ARG A 262 6.05 -13.50 -10.63
C ARG A 262 6.96 -13.94 -9.48
N TRP A 263 6.54 -14.95 -8.71
CA TRP A 263 7.36 -15.55 -7.66
C TRP A 263 8.69 -16.08 -8.24
N GLY A 264 8.66 -16.75 -9.39
CA GLY A 264 9.87 -17.24 -10.05
C GLY A 264 10.89 -16.13 -10.38
N LEU A 265 10.43 -14.93 -10.74
CA LEU A 265 11.30 -13.77 -10.95
C LEU A 265 11.91 -13.28 -9.63
N ILE A 266 11.11 -13.14 -8.58
CA ILE A 266 11.57 -12.69 -7.26
C ILE A 266 12.59 -13.68 -6.69
N ASN A 267 12.26 -14.97 -6.71
CA ASN A 267 13.14 -16.04 -6.25
C ASN A 267 14.49 -16.02 -6.98
N LYS A 268 14.49 -15.77 -8.30
CA LYS A 268 15.71 -15.70 -9.10
C LYS A 268 16.53 -14.44 -8.81
N MET A 269 15.89 -13.28 -8.66
CA MET A 269 16.59 -12.02 -8.38
C MET A 269 17.21 -11.98 -6.98
N LEU A 270 16.57 -12.65 -6.02
CA LEU A 270 17.02 -12.72 -4.62
C LEU A 270 17.78 -14.00 -4.29
N ASP A 271 17.98 -14.90 -5.27
CA ASP A 271 18.64 -16.20 -5.10
C ASP A 271 18.14 -17.02 -3.90
N LEU A 272 16.81 -17.08 -3.71
CA LEU A 272 16.20 -17.70 -2.52
C LEU A 272 16.20 -19.23 -2.56
N GLY A 273 16.47 -19.85 -3.71
CA GLY A 273 16.51 -21.31 -3.85
C GLY A 273 15.16 -22.03 -3.76
N ILE A 274 14.03 -21.31 -3.84
CA ILE A 274 12.66 -21.84 -3.77
C ILE A 274 11.89 -21.49 -5.05
N PRO A 275 12.27 -22.04 -6.23
CA PRO A 275 11.61 -21.71 -7.49
C PRO A 275 10.17 -22.21 -7.55
N ASP A 276 9.90 -23.37 -6.94
CA ASP A 276 8.59 -24.04 -6.94
C ASP A 276 8.09 -24.22 -5.50
N PRO A 277 7.25 -23.31 -4.98
CA PRO A 277 6.70 -23.43 -3.64
C PRO A 277 5.84 -24.68 -3.50
N VAL A 278 5.97 -25.35 -2.36
CA VAL A 278 5.21 -26.58 -2.04
C VAL A 278 3.73 -26.24 -1.93
N GLU A 279 2.90 -27.04 -2.60
CA GLU A 279 1.44 -26.93 -2.48
C GLU A 279 1.01 -27.28 -1.06
N THR A 280 0.38 -26.31 -0.41
CA THR A 280 0.08 -26.36 1.02
C THR A 280 -1.34 -25.93 1.25
N TYR A 281 -2.03 -26.74 2.05
CA TYR A 281 -3.36 -26.47 2.58
C TYR A 281 -3.27 -26.24 4.09
N SER A 282 -4.28 -25.64 4.67
CA SER A 282 -4.38 -25.34 6.10
C SER A 282 -4.24 -26.57 7.00
N ASN A 283 -4.58 -27.77 6.50
CA ASN A 283 -4.45 -29.06 7.19
C ASN A 283 -3.17 -29.84 6.83
N SER A 284 -2.26 -29.27 6.04
CA SER A 284 -1.04 -29.98 5.64
C SER A 284 -0.09 -30.14 6.82
N PRO A 285 0.44 -31.33 7.12
CA PRO A 285 1.28 -31.57 8.30
C PRO A 285 2.51 -30.66 8.37
N HIS A 286 3.20 -30.46 7.24
CA HIS A 286 4.42 -29.65 7.20
C HIS A 286 4.19 -28.18 7.59
N LEU A 287 2.98 -27.63 7.37
CA LEU A 287 2.64 -26.29 7.82
C LEU A 287 2.69 -26.17 9.36
N PHE A 288 2.27 -27.22 10.07
CA PHE A 288 2.27 -27.23 11.53
C PHE A 288 3.69 -27.41 12.07
N ASP A 289 4.45 -28.31 11.47
CA ASP A 289 5.81 -28.61 11.91
C ASP A 289 6.76 -27.44 11.66
N GLU A 290 6.75 -26.86 10.46
CA GLU A 290 7.66 -25.78 10.06
C GLU A 290 7.41 -24.47 10.82
N LEU A 291 6.15 -24.14 11.08
CA LEU A 291 5.74 -22.90 11.76
C LEU A 291 5.44 -23.09 13.24
N HIS A 292 5.73 -24.26 13.82
CA HIS A 292 5.49 -24.57 15.23
C HIS A 292 4.05 -24.25 15.66
N ILE A 293 3.07 -24.69 14.85
CA ILE A 293 1.66 -24.52 15.16
C ILE A 293 1.21 -25.71 16.02
N PRO A 294 0.57 -25.50 17.19
CA PRO A 294 0.11 -26.59 18.02
C PRO A 294 -0.80 -27.57 17.27
N ALA A 295 -0.60 -28.86 17.48
CA ALA A 295 -1.42 -29.90 16.84
C ALA A 295 -2.91 -29.73 17.20
N GLY A 296 -3.79 -29.90 16.21
CA GLY A 296 -5.23 -29.72 16.39
C GLY A 296 -5.72 -28.27 16.37
N THR A 297 -4.84 -27.30 16.11
CA THR A 297 -5.21 -25.89 15.91
C THR A 297 -6.23 -25.75 14.79
N LYS A 298 -7.31 -25.02 15.08
CA LYS A 298 -8.39 -24.70 14.13
C LYS A 298 -8.22 -23.26 13.65
N GLY A 299 -8.85 -22.88 12.53
CA GLY A 299 -8.81 -21.50 12.05
C GLY A 299 -9.66 -20.49 12.83
N THR A 300 -10.04 -20.78 14.07
CA THR A 300 -10.76 -19.87 14.98
C THR A 300 -10.08 -19.88 16.32
N LEU A 301 -9.78 -18.69 16.84
CA LEU A 301 -9.14 -18.53 18.15
C LEU A 301 -10.15 -18.90 19.26
N PRO A 302 -9.80 -19.86 20.15
CA PRO A 302 -10.65 -20.23 21.28
C PRO A 302 -10.99 -19.04 22.16
N ARG A 303 -12.19 -19.02 22.77
CA ARG A 303 -12.63 -17.89 23.61
C ARG A 303 -11.72 -17.61 24.81
N SER A 304 -11.08 -18.64 25.35
CA SER A 304 -10.09 -18.52 26.44
C SER A 304 -8.87 -17.69 26.04
N ASP A 305 -8.53 -17.70 24.76
CA ASP A 305 -7.26 -17.16 24.26
C ASP A 305 -7.43 -15.76 23.66
N ARG A 306 -8.66 -15.24 23.65
CA ARG A 306 -9.02 -13.88 23.19
C ARG A 306 -8.74 -12.85 24.28
N THR A 307 -7.46 -12.60 24.55
CA THR A 307 -7.00 -11.74 25.66
C THR A 307 -6.85 -10.27 25.31
N ARG A 308 -6.83 -9.93 24.01
CA ARG A 308 -6.60 -8.58 23.51
C ARG A 308 -7.86 -7.72 23.60
N GLU A 309 -7.71 -6.46 23.95
CA GLU A 309 -8.82 -5.49 24.05
C GLU A 309 -9.51 -5.22 22.70
N GLY A 310 -8.75 -5.35 21.59
CA GLY A 310 -9.22 -5.12 20.24
C GLY A 310 -9.27 -3.63 19.85
N LEU A 311 -9.54 -3.38 18.57
CA LEU A 311 -9.50 -2.03 17.99
C LEU A 311 -10.50 -1.06 18.65
N ARG A 312 -11.67 -1.56 19.09
CA ARG A 312 -12.73 -0.74 19.70
C ARG A 312 -12.33 -0.12 21.04
N ALA A 313 -11.28 -0.62 21.69
CA ALA A 313 -10.76 -0.09 22.94
C ALA A 313 -9.83 1.13 22.74
N GLU A 314 -9.40 1.41 21.51
CA GLU A 314 -8.64 2.62 21.19
C GLU A 314 -9.59 3.75 20.79
N LYS A 315 -9.38 4.97 21.30
CA LYS A 315 -10.23 6.12 20.96
C LYS A 315 -9.88 6.63 19.57
N VAL A 316 -10.90 6.91 18.77
CA VAL A 316 -10.72 7.68 17.52
C VAL A 316 -10.60 9.14 17.91
N GLU A 317 -9.47 9.78 17.57
CA GLU A 317 -9.35 11.23 17.68
C GLU A 317 -10.07 11.91 16.52
N ASP A 318 -10.82 12.96 16.81
CA ASP A 318 -11.37 13.84 15.79
C ASP A 318 -10.27 14.78 15.31
N LEU A 319 -9.77 14.52 14.09
CA LEU A 319 -8.68 15.25 13.48
C LEU A 319 -9.17 16.35 12.53
N GLY A 320 -10.47 16.66 12.55
CA GLY A 320 -11.07 17.68 11.67
C GLY A 320 -10.98 17.28 10.21
N GLU A 321 -11.37 16.04 9.87
CA GLU A 321 -11.33 15.57 8.48
C GLU A 321 -12.26 16.41 7.58
N THR A 322 -11.68 17.05 6.57
CA THR A 322 -12.43 17.80 5.56
C THR A 322 -13.00 16.84 4.52
N GLY A 323 -14.26 16.39 4.70
CA GLY A 323 -15.04 15.86 3.56
C GLY A 323 -15.87 14.59 3.74
N LYS A 324 -15.99 14.00 4.93
CA LYS A 324 -16.99 12.93 5.16
C LYS A 324 -17.72 13.14 6.48
N ARG A 325 -19.00 13.53 6.39
CA ARG A 325 -19.94 13.43 7.52
C ARG A 325 -20.16 11.94 7.82
N GLY A 326 -19.34 11.38 8.73
CA GLY A 326 -19.64 10.12 9.39
C GLY A 326 -20.82 10.33 10.33
N GLY A 327 -21.90 9.58 10.12
CA GLY A 327 -23.09 9.62 10.98
C GLY A 327 -22.73 9.24 12.42
N ALA A 328 -23.17 10.07 13.37
CA ALA A 328 -23.05 9.80 14.79
C ALA A 328 -23.69 8.44 15.16
N PRO A 329 -23.12 7.68 16.09
CA PRO A 329 -23.76 6.48 16.61
C PRO A 329 -24.98 6.90 17.42
N THR A 330 -26.18 6.61 16.92
CA THR A 330 -27.41 6.77 17.69
C THR A 330 -27.48 5.65 18.74
N GLY A 331 -26.93 5.92 19.92
CA GLY A 331 -27.23 5.16 21.13
C GLY A 331 -28.72 5.32 21.44
N ARG A 332 -29.51 4.30 21.07
CA ARG A 332 -30.90 4.17 21.51
C ARG A 332 -30.92 3.23 22.70
N ASP A 333 -30.77 3.81 23.89
CA ASP A 333 -31.18 3.17 25.13
C ASP A 333 -32.68 2.84 25.04
N LYS A 334 -33.00 1.55 25.11
CA LYS A 334 -34.37 1.08 25.36
C LYS A 334 -34.58 1.04 26.88
N PRO A 335 -35.53 1.79 27.47
CA PRO A 335 -35.94 1.49 28.81
C PRO A 335 -36.96 0.35 28.82
N ALA A 336 -36.90 -0.38 29.92
CA ALA A 336 -37.57 -1.64 30.20
C ALA A 336 -39.09 -1.51 30.31
N ARG A 337 -39.74 -2.66 30.08
CA ARG A 337 -41.17 -2.90 30.11
C ARG A 337 -41.63 -3.23 31.54
N GLY A 338 -42.57 -2.46 32.08
CA GLY A 338 -43.32 -2.75 33.31
C GLY A 338 -43.98 -1.47 33.83
N GLY A 339 -45.23 -1.41 34.28
CA GLY A 339 -46.33 -2.35 34.37
C GLY A 339 -47.55 -1.60 34.96
N ARG A 340 -48.75 -2.02 34.53
CA ARG A 340 -50.10 -1.94 35.17
C ARG A 340 -50.77 -0.60 35.53
N SER A 341 -52.08 -0.61 35.18
CA SER A 341 -53.27 0.09 35.70
C SER A 341 -53.34 1.62 35.48
N ASP A 342 -54.45 2.27 35.11
CA ASP A 342 -55.87 2.06 35.38
C ASP A 342 -56.77 2.66 34.26
N ARG A 343 -57.95 2.05 34.04
CA ARG A 343 -59.17 2.65 33.47
C ARG A 343 -60.09 2.97 34.68
N PRO A 344 -61.07 3.91 34.64
CA PRO A 344 -62.18 3.83 33.66
C PRO A 344 -62.97 5.13 33.32
N GLY A 345 -63.86 4.97 32.32
CA GLY A 345 -65.19 5.63 32.22
C GLY A 345 -65.30 6.88 31.35
N ASN A 346 -66.41 7.20 30.69
CA ASN A 346 -67.59 6.47 30.23
C ASN A 346 -68.39 7.41 29.28
N ASP A 347 -69.10 6.84 28.30
CA ASP A 347 -70.31 7.32 27.58
C ASP A 347 -70.47 8.77 27.04
N ARG A 348 -70.80 8.88 25.74
CA ARG A 348 -72.20 9.12 25.27
C ARG A 348 -72.33 9.16 23.74
N ALA A 349 -73.42 8.57 23.28
CA ALA A 349 -73.88 8.44 21.90
C ALA A 349 -74.80 9.59 21.46
N GLU A 350 -75.06 9.65 20.15
CA GLU A 350 -76.26 10.15 19.40
C GLU A 350 -75.83 10.90 18.13
N ARG A 351 -76.49 10.89 16.96
CA ARG A 351 -77.56 10.13 16.28
C ARG A 351 -77.69 10.79 14.87
N THR A 352 -77.96 10.00 13.82
CA THR A 352 -78.79 10.29 12.59
C THR A 352 -78.53 11.57 11.76
N GLY A 353 -78.50 11.62 10.42
CA GLY A 353 -79.07 10.77 9.38
C GLY A 353 -80.12 11.55 8.54
N GLY A 354 -79.92 11.68 7.21
CA GLY A 354 -80.91 12.07 6.18
C GLY A 354 -80.63 13.43 5.52
N GLU A 355 -80.29 13.60 4.24
CA GLU A 355 -80.81 13.20 2.90
C GLU A 355 -81.71 14.23 2.18
N ARG A 356 -81.21 14.63 1.00
CA ARG A 356 -81.85 14.89 -0.32
C ARG A 356 -82.77 16.10 -0.53
N THR A 357 -82.48 16.82 -1.64
CA THR A 357 -83.29 17.12 -2.86
C THR A 357 -82.54 18.23 -3.65
N GLY A 358 -82.46 18.36 -4.97
CA GLY A 358 -83.03 17.70 -6.16
C GLY A 358 -83.09 18.72 -7.33
N GLY A 359 -82.72 18.29 -8.56
CA GLY A 359 -83.06 18.90 -9.88
C GLY A 359 -82.33 20.20 -10.30
N GLU A 360 -82.07 20.53 -11.57
CA GLU A 360 -82.26 19.89 -12.89
C GLU A 360 -81.41 20.63 -13.97
N ARG A 361 -81.43 20.10 -15.20
CA ARG A 361 -80.57 20.30 -16.41
C ARG A 361 -80.65 21.74 -17.01
N THR A 362 -79.74 22.29 -17.83
CA THR A 362 -79.23 21.90 -19.18
C THR A 362 -78.09 22.85 -19.65
N ALA A 363 -77.27 22.37 -20.61
CA ALA A 363 -76.29 22.98 -21.54
C ALA A 363 -76.09 24.53 -21.55
N ASP A 364 -74.88 25.09 -21.69
CA ASP A 364 -73.96 24.94 -22.83
C ASP A 364 -72.53 25.46 -22.51
N ARG A 365 -71.53 25.02 -23.28
CA ARG A 365 -70.06 25.26 -23.16
C ARG A 365 -69.62 26.62 -23.79
N PRO A 366 -68.32 27.04 -23.85
CA PRO A 366 -67.07 26.58 -23.18
C PRO A 366 -66.11 27.72 -22.69
N ALA A 367 -65.03 27.38 -21.94
CA ALA A 367 -63.61 27.55 -22.33
C ALA A 367 -62.64 27.84 -21.16
N ARG A 368 -61.45 27.18 -21.22
CA ARG A 368 -60.19 27.36 -20.46
C ARG A 368 -60.24 26.92 -18.98
N ASP A 369 -59.21 26.35 -18.36
CA ASP A 369 -57.83 26.03 -18.73
C ASP A 369 -57.33 24.86 -17.84
N ALA A 370 -56.28 24.18 -18.32
CA ALA A 370 -55.30 23.36 -17.58
C ALA A 370 -55.76 22.24 -16.62
N ASP A 371 -55.68 20.98 -17.08
CA ASP A 371 -55.13 19.90 -16.25
C ASP A 371 -54.49 18.78 -17.10
N ARG A 372 -53.20 18.49 -16.88
CA ARG A 372 -52.62 17.17 -17.19
C ARG A 372 -51.28 16.91 -16.50
N PRO A 373 -51.11 15.76 -15.83
CA PRO A 373 -49.84 15.20 -15.38
C PRO A 373 -49.36 14.07 -16.34
N PRO A 374 -48.43 13.18 -15.96
CA PRO A 374 -47.02 13.21 -16.34
C PRO A 374 -46.65 12.12 -17.37
N ARG A 375 -45.44 12.18 -17.95
CA ARG A 375 -44.92 11.12 -18.85
C ARG A 375 -43.44 10.80 -18.61
N ALA A 376 -43.19 9.51 -18.39
CA ALA A 376 -41.94 8.82 -18.67
C ALA A 376 -41.95 8.25 -20.11
N ARG A 377 -40.83 8.32 -20.83
CA ARG A 377 -40.46 7.53 -22.04
C ARG A 377 -38.92 7.50 -22.13
N ARG A 378 -38.18 6.39 -22.27
CA ARG A 378 -38.16 5.19 -23.15
C ARG A 378 -37.32 5.38 -24.43
N ARG A 379 -36.38 4.42 -24.60
CA ARG A 379 -35.56 4.01 -25.77
C ARG A 379 -36.31 3.97 -27.12
N THR A 380 -35.56 4.07 -28.22
CA THR A 380 -35.98 3.77 -29.61
C THR A 380 -35.04 2.76 -30.29
N ARG A 381 -35.58 2.01 -31.27
CA ARG A 381 -34.90 1.01 -32.14
C ARG A 381 -35.55 1.03 -33.54
N ALA A 382 -34.70 0.99 -34.58
CA ALA A 382 -34.76 0.37 -35.93
C ALA A 382 -35.84 0.68 -37.01
N GLY A 383 -35.38 0.62 -38.28
CA GLY A 383 -36.15 0.29 -39.50
C GLY A 383 -35.41 0.54 -40.85
N GLU A 384 -35.11 -0.54 -41.60
CA GLU A 384 -34.57 -0.72 -42.99
C GLU A 384 -35.69 -0.67 -44.08
N PRO A 385 -35.59 -1.10 -45.39
CA PRO A 385 -34.48 -1.61 -46.27
C PRO A 385 -34.48 -1.09 -47.77
N SER A 386 -33.52 -1.55 -48.62
CA SER A 386 -33.65 -2.03 -50.04
C SER A 386 -32.42 -1.72 -50.94
N GLY A 387 -32.12 -2.57 -51.95
CA GLY A 387 -31.01 -2.40 -52.91
C GLY A 387 -31.32 -2.90 -54.34
N THR A 388 -30.45 -2.61 -55.33
CA THR A 388 -30.03 -3.37 -56.56
C THR A 388 -29.42 -2.47 -57.68
N GLY A 389 -28.28 -2.90 -58.30
CA GLY A 389 -27.76 -2.65 -59.69
C GLY A 389 -27.25 -1.24 -60.08
N THR A 390 -26.20 -0.96 -60.89
CA THR A 390 -25.38 -1.70 -61.88
C THR A 390 -24.08 -0.88 -62.23
N GLU A 391 -23.01 -1.58 -62.63
CA GLU A 391 -21.63 -1.21 -63.13
C GLU A 391 -21.56 -0.44 -64.50
N PRO A 392 -20.40 -0.20 -65.23
CA PRO A 392 -18.98 -0.68 -65.09
C PRO A 392 -17.79 0.27 -65.45
N ALA A 393 -16.54 -0.18 -65.18
CA ALA A 393 -15.32 -0.22 -66.05
C ALA A 393 -14.08 -0.61 -65.18
N GLY A 394 -13.39 -1.77 -65.29
CA GLY A 394 -12.53 -2.30 -66.38
C GLY A 394 -11.12 -1.66 -66.30
N THR A 395 -9.95 -2.30 -66.12
CA THR A 395 -9.45 -3.64 -66.50
C THR A 395 -8.14 -4.03 -65.75
N GLN A 396 -7.97 -5.34 -65.57
CA GLN A 396 -6.98 -6.28 -64.97
C GLN A 396 -5.57 -6.43 -65.66
N PRO A 397 -4.69 -7.46 -65.37
CA PRO A 397 -4.46 -8.36 -64.19
C PRO A 397 -2.98 -8.77 -63.84
N ALA A 398 -2.83 -9.48 -62.70
CA ALA A 398 -2.05 -10.71 -62.32
C ALA A 398 -0.54 -10.91 -62.67
N GLY A 399 0.29 -11.71 -61.97
CA GLY A 399 0.11 -12.77 -60.95
C GLY A 399 1.43 -13.02 -60.17
N GLU A 400 1.37 -13.58 -58.94
CA GLU A 400 1.61 -15.00 -58.55
C GLU A 400 3.02 -15.28 -57.96
N GLY A 401 3.02 -15.71 -56.68
CA GLY A 401 3.63 -16.98 -56.23
C GLY A 401 5.14 -17.15 -56.04
N GLY A 402 5.55 -17.48 -54.80
CA GLY A 402 6.42 -18.65 -54.54
C GLY A 402 7.92 -18.44 -54.28
N THR A 403 8.31 -18.75 -53.03
CA THR A 403 9.64 -19.19 -52.47
C THR A 403 10.47 -20.17 -53.33
N PRO A 404 11.71 -20.59 -52.94
CA PRO A 404 12.70 -20.07 -51.96
C PRO A 404 14.21 -20.17 -52.39
N GLY A 405 15.13 -19.57 -51.61
CA GLY A 405 16.46 -20.14 -51.29
C GLY A 405 17.71 -19.74 -52.12
N ALA A 406 18.89 -19.96 -51.50
CA ALA A 406 20.28 -19.83 -51.99
C ALA A 406 20.91 -18.41 -51.88
N ASP A 407 21.90 -18.19 -51.00
CA ASP A 407 23.35 -18.52 -51.11
C ASP A 407 24.14 -17.56 -52.03
N GLY A 408 25.36 -17.24 -51.59
CA GLY A 408 26.48 -17.07 -52.53
C GLY A 408 27.03 -15.65 -52.76
N ASP A 409 27.92 -15.26 -51.87
CA ASP A 409 29.32 -14.92 -52.16
C ASP A 409 29.74 -13.81 -53.17
N ALA A 410 30.61 -12.95 -52.62
CA ALA A 410 31.92 -12.54 -53.14
C ALA A 410 32.11 -11.59 -54.36
N ARG A 411 32.56 -10.36 -54.00
CA ARG A 411 33.79 -9.63 -54.46
C ARG A 411 33.82 -9.13 -55.93
N PRO A 412 34.84 -8.33 -56.41
CA PRO A 412 36.07 -7.80 -55.76
C PRO A 412 36.48 -6.32 -56.06
N GLY A 413 37.55 -5.87 -55.37
CA GLY A 413 38.60 -4.95 -55.88
C GLY A 413 38.61 -3.53 -55.28
N ARG A 414 39.74 -2.88 -54.92
CA ARG A 414 41.16 -3.10 -55.20
C ARG A 414 42.08 -2.19 -54.32
N ARG A 415 43.13 -2.78 -53.74
CA ARG A 415 44.52 -2.31 -53.41
C ARG A 415 44.85 -0.81 -53.15
N ARG A 416 45.68 -0.56 -52.12
CA ARG A 416 47.17 -0.42 -52.20
C ARG A 416 47.88 -0.34 -50.82
N ARG A 417 49.15 -0.76 -50.83
CA ARG A 417 50.11 -1.02 -49.71
C ARG A 417 51.03 0.16 -49.38
N ARG A 418 51.47 0.23 -48.12
CA ARG A 418 52.86 0.50 -47.62
C ARG A 418 52.80 0.32 -46.09
N GLY A 419 53.69 -0.32 -45.33
CA GLY A 419 55.01 -0.91 -45.54
C GLY A 419 55.93 -0.52 -44.37
N GLY A 420 56.29 -1.49 -43.49
CA GLY A 420 57.42 -1.46 -42.54
C GLY A 420 57.06 -1.27 -41.06
N ARG A 421 57.76 -1.79 -40.04
CA ARG A 421 58.62 -2.98 -39.79
C ARG A 421 59.16 -2.79 -38.34
N GLY A 422 59.25 -3.87 -37.54
CA GLY A 422 60.05 -3.94 -36.29
C GLY A 422 59.27 -4.51 -35.09
N ARG A 423 59.22 -5.84 -34.87
CA ARG A 423 60.12 -6.70 -34.03
C ARG A 423 60.16 -6.29 -32.54
N SER A 424 59.65 -7.04 -31.54
CA SER A 424 59.78 -8.44 -31.07
C SER A 424 60.89 -8.67 -30.02
N SER A 425 60.52 -9.05 -28.79
CA SER A 425 61.16 -10.04 -27.87
C SER A 425 60.38 -10.03 -26.55
N ALA A 426 59.70 -11.08 -26.08
CA ALA A 426 60.14 -12.41 -25.60
C ALA A 426 60.82 -12.41 -24.21
N ALA A 427 60.08 -12.94 -23.23
CA ALA A 427 60.42 -13.83 -22.09
C ALA A 427 61.67 -13.56 -21.20
N ALA A 428 61.48 -13.57 -19.86
CA ALA A 428 61.74 -14.73 -19.00
C ALA A 428 61.77 -14.40 -17.49
N ALA A 429 61.44 -15.43 -16.71
CA ALA A 429 61.49 -15.68 -15.27
C ALA A 429 62.65 -15.09 -14.42
N GLY A 430 62.40 -14.98 -13.11
CA GLY A 430 63.43 -14.91 -12.06
C GLY A 430 62.85 -14.56 -10.69
N SER A 431 63.13 -15.40 -9.69
CA SER A 431 62.56 -15.47 -8.34
C SER A 431 63.34 -14.68 -7.26
N ASP A 432 62.74 -14.66 -6.07
CA ASP A 432 63.33 -14.65 -4.71
C ASP A 432 63.77 -13.35 -4.02
N GLY A 433 63.32 -13.22 -2.76
CA GLY A 433 63.92 -12.39 -1.71
C GLY A 433 62.94 -11.98 -0.61
N GLY A 434 63.00 -12.63 0.56
CA GLY A 434 62.09 -12.49 1.73
C GLY A 434 62.15 -11.13 2.48
N SER A 435 61.57 -10.93 3.67
CA SER A 435 60.97 -11.76 4.71
C SER A 435 60.18 -10.83 5.68
N PRO A 436 59.43 -11.35 6.67
CA PRO A 436 58.30 -10.68 7.32
C PRO A 436 58.65 -9.92 8.61
N VAL A 437 57.75 -9.02 9.04
CA VAL A 437 57.75 -8.39 10.38
C VAL A 437 56.70 -9.07 11.26
N ALA A 438 57.15 -9.54 12.42
CA ALA A 438 56.35 -10.16 13.49
C ALA A 438 56.06 -9.14 14.62
N PRO A 439 55.19 -9.46 15.60
CA PRO A 439 54.42 -8.50 16.39
C PRO A 439 55.10 -8.09 17.70
N VAL A 440 54.61 -6.98 18.29
CA VAL A 440 54.94 -6.54 19.65
C VAL A 440 53.70 -6.77 20.54
N VAL A 441 53.94 -7.48 21.64
CA VAL A 441 53.07 -7.58 22.81
C VAL A 441 53.81 -6.89 23.95
N ASP A 442 53.10 -6.05 24.70
CA ASP A 442 53.09 -6.02 26.16
C ASP A 442 51.71 -5.55 26.63
#